data_AF-A0A524JAT8-F1
#
_entry.id   AF-A0A524JAT8-F1
#
_cell.length_a   1.000
_cell.length_b   1.000
_cell.length_c   1.000
_cell.angle_alpha   90.00
_cell.angle_beta   90.00
_cell.angle_gamma   90.00
#
_symmetry.space_group_name_H-M   'P 1'
#
loop_
_entity.id
_entity.type
_entity.pdbx_description
1 polymer ?
#
loop_
_entity_poly.entity_id
_entity_poly.type
_entity_poly.pdbx_seq_one_letter_code
_entity_poly.pdbx_strand_id
1 'polypeptide(L)'
;MSDKNELMLKDEAIFKRFMRLPVFIVLGVAALAMFLGVMPAGLIGGMCFLLPLALILQVVGAKVPILKDYLGGSPLLLIFFGAGLVYFNVIPQASVDNFSAFMRDAPKNEVYAKHVLEEKPEELTTFLKKQTSREDLEVGSSIGVLKSSGANFLNFYICGLIAGAIFGINAKLLLKAGLRYVVPLTACILACCGLAAVAGTVMGFGWKDSVFKVAFPILGGGMGGGAVPMATVIHDLTGQDMKEVLSAFIPALALGNVFAIIGAGLLDRLGQKFPSLSGDGEILKDSGIRNIEPEVNMNIWNLVIGLAVSTGFFAL
;
A
#
# COMPACT_ATOMS: atom_id res chain seq x y z
N MET A 1 -7.94 23.99 32.40
CA MET A 1 -6.77 23.28 31.80
C MET A 1 -7.15 21.80 31.69
N SER A 2 -8.21 21.52 30.92
CA SER A 2 -9.31 20.62 31.33
C SER A 2 -9.47 19.45 30.34
N ASP A 3 -9.50 18.22 30.84
CA ASP A 3 -9.76 16.93 30.15
C ASP A 3 -8.84 16.54 28.98
N LYS A 4 -8.68 17.37 27.93
CA LYS A 4 -7.88 17.00 26.73
C LYS A 4 -6.41 16.74 27.06
N ASN A 5 -5.80 17.57 27.91
CA ASN A 5 -4.39 17.39 28.30
C ASN A 5 -4.18 16.16 29.20
N GLU A 6 -5.20 15.80 29.98
CA GLU A 6 -5.14 14.65 30.90
C GLU A 6 -5.33 13.33 30.14
N LEU A 7 -6.24 13.30 29.14
CA LEU A 7 -6.36 12.21 28.17
C LEU A 7 -5.07 12.01 27.37
N MET A 8 -4.48 13.09 26.84
CA MET A 8 -3.22 13.02 26.09
C MET A 8 -2.05 12.48 26.93
N LEU A 9 -1.93 12.91 28.19
CA LEU A 9 -0.93 12.38 29.13
C LEU A 9 -1.15 10.90 29.45
N LYS A 10 -2.41 10.47 29.55
CA LYS A 10 -2.79 9.08 29.81
C LYS A 10 -2.50 8.18 28.61
N ASP A 11 -2.80 8.65 27.40
CA ASP A 11 -2.50 7.96 26.14
C ASP A 11 -0.99 7.81 25.93
N GLU A 12 -0.21 8.85 26.24
CA GLU A 12 1.26 8.80 26.15
C GLU A 12 1.86 7.82 27.17
N ALA A 13 1.33 7.78 28.39
CA ALA A 13 1.75 6.84 29.43
C ALA A 13 1.38 5.39 29.09
N ILE A 14 0.18 5.15 28.56
CA ILE A 14 -0.27 3.83 28.09
C ILE A 14 0.59 3.38 26.91
N PHE A 15 0.81 4.25 25.93
CA PHE A 15 1.67 3.99 24.78
C PHE A 15 3.10 3.63 25.23
N LYS A 16 3.68 4.40 26.16
CA LYS A 16 5.01 4.13 26.72
C LYS A 16 5.08 2.83 27.51
N ARG A 17 3.98 2.42 28.16
CA ARG A 17 3.88 1.13 28.87
C ARG A 17 3.73 -0.04 27.90
N PHE A 18 2.94 0.13 26.85
CA PHE A 18 2.77 -0.85 25.77
C PHE A 18 4.07 -1.07 24.99
N MET A 19 4.81 0.00 24.69
CA MET A 19 6.07 -0.05 23.94
C MET A 19 7.25 -0.62 24.72
N ARG A 20 7.14 -0.91 26.02
CA ARG A 20 8.30 -1.26 26.87
C ARG A 20 8.70 -2.72 26.86
N LEU A 21 7.78 -3.61 27.21
CA LEU A 21 8.08 -5.04 27.40
C LEU A 21 7.20 -5.95 26.53
N PRO A 22 5.86 -5.73 26.40
CA PRO A 22 5.02 -6.68 25.68
C PRO A 22 5.31 -6.68 24.17
N VAL A 23 5.56 -5.52 23.55
CA VAL A 23 5.88 -5.45 22.11
C VAL A 23 7.17 -6.19 21.77
N PHE A 24 8.22 -6.07 22.59
CA PHE A 24 9.47 -6.78 22.39
C PHE A 24 9.33 -8.29 22.60
N ILE A 25 8.53 -8.72 23.59
CA ILE A 25 8.23 -10.14 23.81
C ILE A 25 7.48 -10.71 22.60
N VAL A 26 6.42 -10.03 22.13
CA VAL A 26 5.65 -10.48 20.97
C VAL A 26 6.54 -10.55 19.73
N LEU A 27 7.39 -9.53 19.50
CA LEU A 27 8.34 -9.56 18.38
C LEU A 27 9.34 -10.72 18.51
N GLY A 28 9.89 -10.97 19.70
CA GLY A 28 10.84 -12.05 19.94
C GLY A 28 10.23 -13.43 19.70
N VAL A 29 9.01 -13.66 20.20
CA VAL A 29 8.26 -14.91 19.97
C VAL A 29 7.91 -15.06 18.48
N ALA A 30 7.44 -13.99 17.83
CA ALA A 30 7.13 -14.00 16.41
C ALA A 30 8.37 -14.26 15.55
N ALA A 31 9.51 -13.65 15.88
CA ALA A 31 10.79 -13.89 15.20
C ALA A 31 11.27 -15.33 15.41
N LEU A 32 11.14 -15.88 16.62
CA LEU A 32 11.47 -17.28 16.88
C LEU A 32 10.58 -18.21 16.05
N ALA A 33 9.27 -17.98 16.03
CA ALA A 33 8.33 -18.74 15.20
C ALA A 33 8.66 -18.63 13.69
N MET A 34 9.12 -17.45 13.26
CA MET A 34 9.60 -17.18 11.90
C MET A 34 10.82 -18.05 11.55
N PHE A 35 11.86 -18.02 12.38
CA PHE A 35 13.10 -18.77 12.15
C PHE A 35 12.92 -20.28 12.29
N LEU A 36 11.99 -20.73 13.13
CA LEU A 36 11.62 -22.14 13.25
C LEU A 36 10.71 -22.63 12.11
N GLY A 37 10.23 -21.74 11.23
CA GLY A 37 9.32 -22.10 10.14
C GLY A 37 7.91 -22.51 10.60
N VAL A 38 7.54 -22.22 11.84
CA VAL A 38 6.23 -22.58 12.45
C VAL A 38 5.25 -21.41 12.45
N MET A 39 5.57 -20.33 11.73
CA MET A 39 4.72 -19.14 11.65
C MET A 39 3.37 -19.49 11.00
N PRO A 40 2.23 -19.17 11.65
CA PRO A 40 0.91 -19.36 11.05
C PRO A 40 0.77 -18.59 9.74
N ALA A 41 0.10 -19.17 8.74
CA ALA A 41 -0.25 -18.43 7.54
C ALA A 41 -1.44 -17.47 7.80
N GLY A 42 -1.58 -16.45 6.95
CA GLY A 42 -2.70 -15.50 7.00
C GLY A 42 -2.49 -14.29 7.91
N LEU A 43 -3.61 -13.62 8.23
CA LEU A 43 -3.66 -12.32 8.94
C LEU A 43 -2.92 -12.34 10.27
N ILE A 44 -3.11 -13.39 11.08
CA ILE A 44 -2.52 -13.49 12.41
C ILE A 44 -0.99 -13.57 12.32
N GLY A 45 -0.45 -14.50 11.51
CA GLY A 45 1.00 -14.65 11.37
C GLY A 45 1.68 -13.42 10.75
N GLY A 46 1.04 -12.81 9.76
CA GLY A 46 1.51 -11.56 9.15
C GLY A 46 1.58 -10.41 10.17
N MET A 47 0.49 -10.14 10.88
CA MET A 47 0.45 -9.03 11.85
C MET A 47 1.30 -9.29 13.10
N CYS A 48 1.41 -10.53 13.57
CA CYS A 48 2.19 -10.86 14.76
C CYS A 48 3.67 -10.46 14.66
N PHE A 49 4.24 -10.47 13.45
CA PHE A 49 5.61 -10.00 13.22
C PHE A 49 5.64 -8.54 12.74
N LEU A 50 4.84 -8.21 11.72
CA LEU A 50 4.92 -6.91 11.04
C LEU A 50 4.51 -5.75 11.95
N LEU A 51 3.48 -5.90 12.79
CA LEU A 51 2.96 -4.82 13.62
C LEU A 51 3.93 -4.46 14.76
N PRO A 52 4.42 -5.40 15.60
CA PRO A 52 5.41 -5.09 16.63
C PRO A 52 6.69 -4.50 16.06
N LEU A 53 7.18 -5.04 14.94
CA LEU A 53 8.34 -4.51 14.24
C LEU A 53 8.09 -3.07 13.78
N ALA A 54 6.92 -2.80 13.19
CA ALA A 54 6.56 -1.48 12.71
C ALA A 54 6.50 -0.45 13.85
N LEU A 55 5.90 -0.81 15.00
CA LEU A 55 5.84 0.08 16.17
C LEU A 55 7.23 0.45 16.69
N ILE A 56 8.14 -0.53 16.78
CA ILE A 56 9.52 -0.29 17.21
C ILE A 56 10.23 0.63 16.22
N LEU A 57 10.17 0.32 14.93
CA LEU A 57 10.78 1.14 13.89
C LEU A 57 10.17 2.54 13.83
N GLN A 58 8.88 2.70 14.15
CA GLN A 58 8.24 3.99 14.19
C GLN A 58 8.87 4.90 15.26
N VAL A 59 9.10 4.38 16.47
CA VAL A 59 9.75 5.11 17.55
C VAL A 59 11.21 5.40 17.24
N VAL A 60 11.91 4.45 16.60
CA VAL A 60 13.30 4.67 16.17
C VAL A 60 13.35 5.76 15.10
N GLY A 61 12.52 5.66 14.05
CA GLY A 61 12.47 6.62 12.95
C GLY A 61 12.15 8.04 13.40
N ALA A 62 11.28 8.19 14.41
CA ALA A 62 10.94 9.50 14.98
C ALA A 62 12.12 10.16 15.73
N LYS A 63 13.11 9.38 16.17
CA LYS A 63 14.30 9.86 16.88
C LYS A 63 15.48 10.18 15.95
N VAL A 64 15.49 9.66 14.73
CA VAL A 64 16.60 9.90 13.79
C VAL A 64 16.38 11.25 13.08
N PRO A 65 17.20 12.29 13.35
CA PRO A 65 16.95 13.64 12.86
C PRO A 65 16.92 13.73 11.33
N ILE A 66 17.80 12.99 10.66
CA ILE A 66 17.88 12.99 9.19
C ILE A 66 16.57 12.47 8.57
N LEU A 67 15.98 11.42 9.13
CA LEU A 67 14.73 10.88 8.59
C LEU A 67 13.58 11.85 8.86
N LYS A 68 13.48 12.36 10.08
CA LYS A 68 12.44 13.30 10.49
C LYS A 68 12.47 14.60 9.69
N ASP A 69 13.64 15.18 9.49
CA ASP A 69 13.79 16.55 8.98
C ASP A 69 14.04 16.63 7.47
N TYR A 70 14.35 15.50 6.80
CA TYR A 70 14.70 15.49 5.37
C TYR A 70 13.95 14.46 4.53
N LEU A 71 13.51 13.33 5.09
CA LEU A 71 13.10 12.17 4.28
C LEU A 71 11.70 11.63 4.62
N GLY A 72 10.86 12.41 5.30
CA GLY A 72 9.46 12.05 5.57
C GLY A 72 9.24 11.19 6.81
N GLY A 73 10.21 11.10 7.71
CA GLY A 73 10.08 10.50 9.04
C GLY A 73 10.07 8.97 9.08
N SER A 74 9.32 8.43 10.03
CA SER A 74 9.25 6.99 10.32
C SER A 74 8.84 6.08 9.15
N PRO A 75 7.89 6.46 8.26
CA PRO A 75 7.48 5.63 7.12
C PRO A 75 8.64 5.22 6.20
N LEU A 76 9.61 6.11 5.99
CA LEU A 76 10.78 5.80 5.17
C LEU A 76 11.62 4.68 5.80
N LEU A 77 11.87 4.75 7.11
CA LEU A 77 12.61 3.71 7.82
C LEU A 77 11.91 2.36 7.69
N LEU A 78 10.59 2.34 7.89
CA LEU A 78 9.77 1.13 7.79
C LEU A 78 9.92 0.43 6.43
N ILE A 79 9.83 1.21 5.34
CA ILE A 79 9.91 0.70 3.98
C ILE A 79 11.31 0.15 3.67
N PHE A 80 12.37 0.94 3.88
CA PHE A 80 13.72 0.53 3.51
C PHE A 80 14.31 -0.50 4.45
N PHE A 81 14.00 -0.44 5.75
CA PHE A 81 14.44 -1.46 6.70
C PHE A 81 13.77 -2.80 6.41
N GLY A 82 12.44 -2.81 6.18
CA GLY A 82 11.72 -4.01 5.78
C GLY A 82 12.26 -4.61 4.48
N ALA A 83 12.47 -3.78 3.46
CA ALA A 83 13.10 -4.21 2.20
C ALA A 83 14.52 -4.75 2.41
N GLY A 84 15.32 -4.12 3.28
CA GLY A 84 16.66 -4.57 3.64
C GLY A 84 16.66 -5.94 4.32
N LEU A 85 15.73 -6.19 5.24
CA LEU A 85 15.60 -7.51 5.89
C LEU A 85 15.34 -8.63 4.88
N VAL A 86 14.53 -8.36 3.85
CA VAL A 86 14.27 -9.31 2.76
C VAL A 86 15.50 -9.44 1.86
N TYR A 87 16.11 -8.33 1.46
CA TYR A 87 17.29 -8.30 0.58
C TYR A 87 18.49 -9.06 1.15
N PHE A 88 18.77 -8.90 2.44
CA PHE A 88 19.86 -9.60 3.13
C PHE A 88 19.48 -11.03 3.57
N ASN A 89 18.32 -11.56 3.15
CA ASN A 89 17.81 -12.88 3.53
C ASN A 89 17.74 -13.11 5.05
N VAL A 90 17.50 -12.03 5.83
CA VAL A 90 17.29 -12.14 7.28
C VAL A 90 15.94 -12.77 7.58
N ILE A 91 14.94 -12.48 6.73
CA ILE A 91 13.62 -13.10 6.80
C ILE A 91 13.62 -14.34 5.89
N PRO A 92 13.30 -15.55 6.40
CA PRO A 92 13.16 -16.75 5.59
C PRO A 92 12.14 -16.58 4.46
N GLN A 93 12.40 -17.16 3.30
CA GLN A 93 11.54 -17.00 2.11
C GLN A 93 10.10 -17.45 2.35
N ALA A 94 9.89 -18.52 3.13
CA ALA A 94 8.56 -18.98 3.51
C ALA A 94 7.74 -17.89 4.25
N SER A 95 8.39 -17.08 5.07
CA SER A 95 7.75 -15.97 5.78
C SER A 95 7.49 -14.78 4.86
N VAL A 96 8.41 -14.50 3.92
CA VAL A 96 8.18 -13.49 2.86
C VAL A 96 6.97 -13.86 2.02
N ASP A 97 6.83 -15.14 1.69
CA ASP A 97 5.69 -15.66 0.93
C ASP A 97 4.38 -15.54 1.71
N ASN A 98 4.39 -15.87 3.01
CA ASN A 98 3.25 -15.67 3.91
C ASN A 98 2.85 -14.18 4.03
N PHE A 99 3.82 -13.27 4.19
CA PHE A 99 3.55 -11.83 4.24
C PHE A 99 3.00 -11.31 2.92
N SER A 100 3.51 -11.80 1.79
CA SER A 100 3.07 -11.40 0.47
C SER A 100 1.65 -11.89 0.19
N ALA A 101 1.34 -13.14 0.52
CA ALA A 101 0.01 -13.74 0.39
C ALA A 101 -1.03 -13.06 1.32
N PHE A 102 -0.57 -12.52 2.45
CA PHE A 102 -1.41 -11.72 3.34
C PHE A 102 -1.66 -10.29 2.83
N MET A 103 -0.71 -9.69 2.09
CA MET A 103 -0.82 -8.30 1.66
C MET A 103 -1.50 -8.13 0.30
N ARG A 104 -1.41 -9.10 -0.61
CA ARG A 104 -1.92 -8.99 -1.98
C ARG A 104 -2.75 -10.23 -2.34
N ASP A 105 -3.88 -10.03 -3.03
CA ASP A 105 -4.22 -10.92 -4.15
C ASP A 105 -3.17 -10.67 -5.22
N ALA A 106 -2.08 -11.39 -5.11
CA ALA A 106 -1.40 -11.81 -6.30
C ALA A 106 -1.57 -13.32 -6.31
N PRO A 107 -2.39 -13.88 -7.22
CA PRO A 107 -2.27 -15.28 -7.51
C PRO A 107 -0.88 -15.46 -8.09
N LYS A 108 0.09 -15.85 -7.26
CA LYS A 108 1.45 -16.26 -7.70
C LYS A 108 1.39 -17.32 -8.80
N ASN A 109 0.23 -17.93 -8.98
CA ASN A 109 0.00 -19.05 -9.85
C ASN A 109 -1.02 -18.79 -10.97
N GLU A 110 -1.74 -17.67 -11.10
CA GLU A 110 -2.77 -17.59 -12.17
C GLU A 110 -2.20 -17.13 -13.52
N VAL A 111 -1.20 -16.24 -13.51
CA VAL A 111 -0.49 -15.83 -14.74
C VAL A 111 0.49 -16.92 -15.21
N TYR A 112 1.13 -17.64 -14.28
CA TYR A 112 1.99 -18.78 -14.62
C TYR A 112 1.18 -20.04 -14.94
N ALA A 113 0.08 -20.29 -14.23
CA ALA A 113 -0.78 -21.42 -14.55
C ALA A 113 -1.50 -21.18 -15.87
N LYS A 114 -2.06 -20.01 -16.20
CA LYS A 114 -2.68 -19.83 -17.53
C LYS A 114 -1.74 -20.18 -18.68
N HIS A 115 -0.46 -19.81 -18.61
CA HIS A 115 0.51 -20.14 -19.67
C HIS A 115 0.95 -21.62 -19.67
N VAL A 116 1.06 -22.28 -18.51
CA VAL A 116 1.30 -23.74 -18.46
C VAL A 116 0.04 -24.54 -18.85
N LEU A 117 -1.14 -23.99 -18.55
CA LEU A 117 -2.47 -24.57 -18.78
C LEU A 117 -2.94 -24.45 -20.24
N GLU A 118 -2.38 -23.51 -21.01
CA GLU A 118 -2.61 -23.40 -22.46
C GLU A 118 -1.76 -24.40 -23.27
N GLU A 119 -0.64 -24.88 -22.74
CA GLU A 119 0.25 -25.83 -23.43
C GLU A 119 -0.11 -27.32 -23.23
N LYS A 120 -0.76 -27.72 -22.12
CA LYS A 120 -1.04 -29.14 -21.78
C LYS A 120 -2.37 -29.38 -21.05
N PRO A 121 -3.49 -29.62 -21.76
CA PRO A 121 -4.81 -29.79 -21.18
C PRO A 121 -4.99 -31.07 -20.33
N GLU A 122 -4.12 -32.07 -20.47
CA GLU A 122 -4.24 -33.36 -19.76
C GLU A 122 -3.81 -33.29 -18.28
N GLU A 123 -2.97 -32.33 -17.90
CA GLU A 123 -2.53 -32.12 -16.52
C GLU A 123 -3.67 -31.56 -15.64
N LEU A 124 -4.64 -30.85 -16.23
CA LEU A 124 -5.80 -30.27 -15.55
C LEU A 124 -6.66 -31.34 -14.87
N THR A 125 -6.94 -32.46 -15.55
CA THR A 125 -7.81 -33.52 -15.01
C THR A 125 -7.14 -34.25 -13.85
N THR A 126 -5.81 -34.35 -13.87
CA THR A 126 -5.01 -35.01 -12.84
C THR A 126 -4.80 -34.09 -11.64
N PHE A 127 -4.55 -32.81 -11.89
CA PHE A 127 -4.37 -31.78 -10.85
C PHE A 127 -5.68 -31.47 -10.13
N LEU A 128 -6.79 -31.32 -10.86
CA LEU A 128 -8.13 -31.15 -10.29
C LEU A 128 -8.54 -32.37 -9.46
N LYS A 129 -8.33 -33.61 -9.94
CA LYS A 129 -8.60 -34.80 -9.13
C LYS A 129 -7.75 -34.87 -7.86
N LYS A 130 -6.52 -34.35 -7.88
CA LYS A 130 -5.62 -34.35 -6.72
C LYS A 130 -5.96 -33.26 -5.70
N GLN A 131 -6.55 -32.14 -6.14
CA GLN A 131 -7.06 -31.08 -5.26
C GLN A 131 -8.48 -31.34 -4.75
N THR A 132 -9.39 -31.85 -5.59
CA THR A 132 -10.79 -32.12 -5.22
C THR A 132 -10.94 -33.22 -4.17
N SER A 133 -9.94 -34.09 -3.98
CA SER A 133 -9.95 -35.12 -2.92
C SER A 133 -9.37 -34.67 -1.57
N ARG A 134 -9.02 -33.39 -1.36
CA ARG A 134 -8.40 -32.94 -0.10
C ARG A 134 -9.01 -31.72 0.61
N GLU A 135 -10.16 -31.22 0.18
CA GLU A 135 -10.91 -30.23 0.96
C GLU A 135 -12.36 -30.68 1.08
N ASP A 136 -12.64 -31.43 2.14
CA ASP A 136 -13.99 -31.65 2.61
C ASP A 136 -14.58 -30.34 3.10
N LEU A 137 -15.83 -30.14 2.69
CA LEU A 137 -16.78 -29.13 3.11
C LEU A 137 -16.74 -28.83 4.62
N GLU A 138 -16.48 -27.56 4.97
CA GLU A 138 -17.15 -26.92 6.11
C GLU A 138 -17.70 -25.55 5.68
N VAL A 139 -18.95 -25.58 5.24
CA VAL A 139 -19.82 -24.40 5.23
C VAL A 139 -20.22 -24.14 6.69
N GLY A 140 -19.72 -23.05 7.29
CA GLY A 140 -20.30 -22.57 8.55
C GLY A 140 -19.35 -21.92 9.54
N SER A 141 -18.65 -20.85 9.17
CA SER A 141 -18.48 -19.67 10.03
C SER A 141 -17.69 -18.62 9.27
N SER A 142 -17.97 -17.35 9.52
CA SER A 142 -17.21 -16.20 9.00
C SER A 142 -15.71 -16.21 9.34
N ILE A 143 -15.23 -17.23 10.06
CA ILE A 143 -13.82 -17.51 10.37
C ILE A 143 -13.14 -18.28 9.22
N GLY A 144 -13.89 -19.02 8.39
CA GLY A 144 -13.37 -19.72 7.22
C GLY A 144 -12.81 -18.78 6.15
N VAL A 145 -13.48 -17.65 5.90
CA VAL A 145 -13.00 -16.57 5.00
C VAL A 145 -11.70 -15.95 5.52
N LEU A 146 -11.49 -15.91 6.84
CA LEU A 146 -10.22 -15.46 7.43
C LEU A 146 -9.10 -16.52 7.36
N LYS A 147 -9.43 -17.79 7.09
CA LYS A 147 -8.50 -18.93 7.12
C LYS A 147 -8.14 -19.46 5.72
N SER A 148 -9.02 -19.32 4.72
CA SER A 148 -8.79 -19.80 3.34
C SER A 148 -8.67 -18.70 2.28
N SER A 149 -8.95 -17.44 2.61
CA SER A 149 -8.70 -16.35 1.67
C SER A 149 -7.25 -15.89 1.77
N GLY A 150 -6.51 -15.93 0.66
CA GLY A 150 -5.37 -15.03 0.47
C GLY A 150 -5.86 -13.63 0.77
N ALA A 151 -5.51 -13.11 1.94
CA ALA A 151 -6.21 -11.96 2.49
C ALA A 151 -5.86 -10.74 1.63
N ASN A 152 -6.87 -10.12 1.04
CA ASN A 152 -6.74 -8.85 0.34
C ASN A 152 -6.64 -7.68 1.32
N PHE A 153 -5.77 -7.79 2.33
CA PHE A 153 -5.71 -6.81 3.41
C PHE A 153 -5.34 -5.42 2.89
N LEU A 154 -4.48 -5.33 1.87
CA LEU A 154 -4.15 -4.06 1.24
C LEU A 154 -5.38 -3.40 0.60
N ASN A 155 -6.22 -4.16 -0.11
CA ASN A 155 -7.44 -3.62 -0.70
C ASN A 155 -8.44 -3.22 0.38
N PHE A 156 -8.64 -4.07 1.40
CA PHE A 156 -9.46 -3.74 2.56
C PHE A 156 -9.02 -2.42 3.23
N TYR A 157 -7.71 -2.25 3.42
CA TYR A 157 -7.14 -1.04 4.01
C TYR A 157 -7.32 0.19 3.12
N ILE A 158 -7.03 0.07 1.81
CA ILE A 158 -7.22 1.15 0.83
C ILE A 158 -8.69 1.58 0.77
N CYS A 159 -9.62 0.62 0.73
CA CYS A 159 -11.06 0.91 0.70
C CYS A 159 -11.52 1.64 1.96
N GLY A 160 -11.07 1.19 3.14
CA GLY A 160 -11.36 1.88 4.40
C GLY A 160 -10.85 3.32 4.42
N LEU A 161 -9.62 3.56 3.94
CA LEU A 161 -9.05 4.90 3.85
C LEU A 161 -9.76 5.79 2.83
N ILE A 162 -10.06 5.29 1.63
CA ILE A 162 -10.75 6.06 0.59
C ILE A 162 -12.15 6.43 1.06
N ALA A 163 -12.92 5.47 1.55
CA ALA A 163 -14.26 5.72 2.07
C ALA A 163 -14.21 6.73 3.23
N GLY A 164 -13.32 6.52 4.21
CA GLY A 164 -13.14 7.45 5.33
C GLY A 164 -12.76 8.87 4.89
N ALA A 165 -11.82 9.01 3.96
CA ALA A 165 -11.38 10.30 3.44
C ALA A 165 -12.47 11.02 2.63
N ILE A 166 -13.23 10.29 1.80
CA ILE A 166 -14.33 10.87 1.00
C ILE A 166 -15.49 11.30 1.91
N PHE A 167 -15.95 10.44 2.82
CA PHE A 167 -17.04 10.76 3.74
C PHE A 167 -16.65 11.81 4.79
N GLY A 168 -15.35 11.97 5.07
CA GLY A 168 -14.81 13.03 5.92
C GLY A 168 -14.87 14.44 5.32
N ILE A 169 -15.12 14.57 4.01
CA ILE A 169 -15.18 15.86 3.30
C ILE A 169 -16.64 16.23 3.01
N ASN A 170 -17.00 17.50 3.22
CA ASN A 170 -18.33 18.00 2.83
C ASN A 170 -18.57 17.80 1.32
N ALA A 171 -19.66 17.14 0.93
CA ALA A 171 -19.98 16.80 -0.46
C ALA A 171 -19.94 18.00 -1.43
N LYS A 172 -20.34 19.20 -0.99
CA LYS A 172 -20.30 20.42 -1.83
C LYS A 172 -18.85 20.86 -2.09
N LEU A 173 -18.00 20.73 -1.07
CA LEU A 173 -16.58 21.03 -1.18
C LEU A 173 -15.89 19.98 -2.04
N LEU A 174 -16.24 18.69 -1.88
CA LEU A 174 -15.73 17.59 -2.71
C LEU A 174 -16.01 17.80 -4.20
N LEU A 175 -17.26 18.14 -4.59
CA LEU A 175 -17.61 18.34 -6.00
C LEU A 175 -16.88 19.54 -6.61
N LYS A 176 -16.79 20.65 -5.86
CA LYS A 176 -16.10 21.88 -6.30
C LYS A 176 -14.58 21.69 -6.36
N ALA A 177 -14.02 20.94 -5.42
CA ALA A 177 -12.61 20.61 -5.36
C ALA A 177 -12.24 19.63 -6.47
N GLY A 178 -12.97 18.52 -6.60
CA GLY A 178 -12.74 17.44 -7.55
C GLY A 178 -12.57 17.92 -8.99
N LEU A 179 -13.49 18.76 -9.48
CA LEU A 179 -13.41 19.31 -10.83
C LEU A 179 -12.20 20.25 -11.03
N ARG A 180 -11.79 20.98 -9.99
CA ARG A 180 -10.60 21.84 -10.03
C ARG A 180 -9.30 21.05 -10.03
N TYR A 181 -9.28 19.80 -9.53
CA TYR A 181 -8.11 18.93 -9.54
C TYR A 181 -7.80 18.33 -10.91
N VAL A 182 -8.81 18.11 -11.76
CA VAL A 182 -8.61 17.43 -13.06
C VAL A 182 -7.61 18.19 -13.94
N VAL A 183 -7.70 19.52 -13.99
CA VAL A 183 -6.80 20.36 -14.80
C VAL A 183 -5.33 20.27 -14.36
N PRO A 184 -4.95 20.58 -13.10
CA PRO A 184 -3.56 20.48 -12.67
C PRO A 184 -3.04 19.03 -12.72
N LEU A 185 -3.88 18.03 -12.46
CA LEU A 185 -3.48 16.62 -12.56
C LEU A 185 -3.14 16.23 -14.00
N THR A 186 -4.01 16.59 -14.96
CA THR A 186 -3.78 16.30 -16.38
C THR A 186 -2.55 17.06 -16.89
N ALA A 187 -2.39 18.33 -16.51
CA ALA A 187 -1.21 19.12 -16.85
C ALA A 187 0.08 18.49 -16.30
N CYS A 188 0.05 17.99 -15.05
CA CYS A 188 1.17 17.28 -14.44
C CYS A 188 1.53 16.01 -15.22
N ILE A 189 0.54 15.17 -15.55
CA ILE A 189 0.75 13.93 -16.33
C ILE A 189 1.39 14.26 -17.69
N LEU A 190 0.86 15.25 -18.41
CA LEU A 190 1.41 15.67 -19.71
C LEU A 190 2.84 16.20 -19.58
N ALA A 191 3.12 17.00 -18.56
CA ALA A 191 4.46 17.51 -18.29
C ALA A 191 5.44 16.36 -17.95
N CYS A 192 5.04 15.41 -17.10
CA CYS A 192 5.85 14.24 -16.78
C CYS A 192 6.15 13.39 -18.01
N CYS A 193 5.16 13.13 -18.87
CA CYS A 193 5.37 12.42 -20.13
C CYS A 193 6.29 13.19 -21.08
N GLY A 194 6.14 14.51 -21.19
CA GLY A 194 7.03 15.35 -22.00
C GLY A 194 8.48 15.30 -21.51
N LEU A 195 8.69 15.44 -20.19
CA LEU A 195 10.03 15.35 -19.60
C LEU A 195 10.64 13.96 -19.79
N ALA A 196 9.86 12.89 -19.61
CA ALA A 196 10.32 11.53 -19.86
C ALA A 196 10.66 11.28 -21.33
N ALA A 197 9.88 11.82 -22.26
CA ALA A 197 10.16 11.75 -23.69
C ALA A 197 11.49 12.42 -24.03
N VAL A 198 11.72 13.63 -23.52
CA VAL A 198 12.97 14.40 -23.71
C VAL A 198 14.16 13.68 -23.08
N ALA A 199 14.03 13.20 -21.85
CA ALA A 199 15.10 12.45 -21.19
C ALA A 199 15.44 11.16 -21.94
N GLY A 200 14.42 10.42 -22.39
CA GLY A 200 14.58 9.18 -23.15
C GLY A 200 15.27 9.37 -24.50
N THR A 201 14.97 10.46 -25.22
CA THR A 201 15.65 10.77 -26.48
C THR A 201 17.10 11.20 -26.26
N VAL A 202 17.36 12.03 -25.25
CA VAL A 202 18.72 12.46 -24.89
C VAL A 202 19.59 11.27 -24.47
N MET A 203 19.03 10.31 -23.76
CA MET A 203 19.74 9.12 -23.31
C MET A 203 19.84 8.00 -24.37
N GLY A 204 19.20 8.17 -25.54
CA GLY A 204 19.25 7.19 -26.64
C GLY A 204 18.29 6.00 -26.52
N PHE A 205 17.42 5.96 -25.51
CA PHE A 205 16.38 4.93 -25.35
C PHE A 205 15.15 5.18 -26.25
N GLY A 206 14.97 6.42 -26.71
CA GLY A 206 13.84 6.83 -27.54
C GLY A 206 12.62 7.27 -26.71
N TRP A 207 11.82 8.20 -27.26
CA TRP A 207 10.71 8.81 -26.53
C TRP A 207 9.55 7.83 -26.25
N LYS A 208 9.30 6.87 -27.14
CA LYS A 208 8.22 5.89 -26.96
C LYS A 208 8.53 4.99 -25.78
N ASP A 209 9.71 4.40 -25.76
CA ASP A 209 10.11 3.49 -24.70
C ASP A 209 10.18 4.20 -23.34
N SER A 210 10.66 5.44 -23.27
CA SER A 210 10.67 6.18 -22.00
C SER A 210 9.27 6.54 -21.51
N VAL A 211 8.33 6.89 -22.38
CA VAL A 211 6.95 7.19 -21.97
C VAL A 211 6.19 5.92 -21.59
N PHE A 212 6.18 4.91 -22.47
CA PHE A 212 5.37 3.72 -22.30
C PHE A 212 5.94 2.73 -21.27
N LYS A 213 7.27 2.60 -21.17
CA LYS A 213 7.91 1.63 -20.26
C LYS A 213 8.37 2.23 -18.93
N VAL A 214 8.40 3.56 -18.80
CA VAL A 214 8.84 4.24 -17.55
C VAL A 214 7.78 5.21 -17.03
N ALA A 215 7.37 6.22 -17.81
CA ALA A 215 6.47 7.27 -17.30
C ALA A 215 5.08 6.74 -16.94
N PHE A 216 4.42 6.01 -17.85
CA PHE A 216 3.09 5.47 -17.59
C PHE A 216 3.03 4.47 -16.43
N PRO A 217 3.96 3.51 -16.28
CA PRO A 217 4.02 2.66 -15.10
C PRO A 217 4.15 3.46 -13.80
N ILE A 218 5.02 4.48 -13.76
CA ILE A 218 5.22 5.32 -12.57
C ILE A 218 4.00 6.18 -12.24
N LEU A 219 3.34 6.73 -13.25
CA LEU A 219 2.15 7.58 -13.11
C LEU A 219 0.86 6.78 -12.84
N GLY A 220 0.89 5.46 -13.05
CA GLY A 220 -0.24 4.56 -12.80
C GLY A 220 -0.49 4.30 -11.31
N GLY A 221 -1.56 3.53 -11.02
CA GLY A 221 -1.98 3.17 -9.67
C GLY A 221 -1.11 2.13 -8.95
N GLY A 222 0.22 2.14 -9.16
CA GLY A 222 1.14 1.16 -8.60
C GLY A 222 1.01 -0.23 -9.23
N MET A 223 1.52 -1.26 -8.54
CA MET A 223 1.64 -2.61 -9.11
C MET A 223 0.28 -3.29 -9.37
N GLY A 224 -0.62 -3.29 -8.38
CA GLY A 224 -1.92 -3.97 -8.47
C GLY A 224 -2.97 -3.18 -9.26
N GLY A 225 -3.06 -1.86 -9.04
CA GLY A 225 -4.08 -1.01 -9.67
C GLY A 225 -3.70 -0.42 -11.02
N GLY A 226 -2.43 -0.48 -11.43
CA GLY A 226 -1.94 0.14 -12.66
C GLY A 226 -1.10 -0.78 -13.53
N ALA A 227 0.05 -1.21 -13.02
CA ALA A 227 1.06 -1.92 -13.82
C ALA A 227 0.56 -3.25 -14.39
N VAL A 228 -0.16 -4.05 -13.59
CA VAL A 228 -0.71 -5.33 -14.03
C VAL A 228 -1.80 -5.14 -15.10
N PRO A 229 -2.88 -4.35 -14.88
CA PRO A 229 -3.86 -4.08 -15.93
C PRO A 229 -3.25 -3.48 -17.20
N MET A 230 -2.29 -2.57 -17.05
CA MET A 230 -1.59 -1.97 -18.19
C MET A 230 -0.74 -3.01 -18.95
N ALA A 231 -0.08 -3.92 -18.25
CA ALA A 231 0.64 -5.02 -18.88
C ALA A 231 -0.31 -5.99 -19.60
N THR A 232 -1.50 -6.25 -19.06
CA THR A 232 -2.55 -7.02 -19.73
C THR A 232 -2.98 -6.35 -21.03
N VAL A 233 -3.26 -5.05 -21.00
CA VAL A 233 -3.63 -4.29 -22.22
C VAL A 233 -2.53 -4.35 -23.28
N ILE A 234 -1.26 -4.27 -22.90
CA ILE A 234 -0.14 -4.38 -23.84
C ILE A 234 -0.04 -5.81 -24.39
N HIS A 235 -0.16 -6.83 -23.54
CA HIS A 235 -0.18 -8.23 -23.97
C HIS A 235 -1.28 -8.49 -25.00
N ASP A 236 -2.51 -8.04 -24.71
CA ASP A 236 -3.67 -8.25 -25.58
C ASP A 236 -3.54 -7.52 -26.93
N LEU A 237 -2.95 -6.32 -26.95
CA LEU A 237 -2.82 -5.50 -28.16
C LEU A 237 -1.58 -5.85 -29.01
N THR A 238 -0.49 -6.27 -28.38
CA THR A 238 0.81 -6.44 -29.06
C THR A 238 1.29 -7.90 -29.11
N GLY A 239 0.67 -8.79 -28.35
CA GLY A 239 1.10 -10.18 -28.18
C GLY A 239 2.39 -10.34 -27.37
N GLN A 240 2.92 -9.27 -26.78
CA GLN A 240 4.13 -9.34 -25.95
C GLN A 240 3.88 -10.11 -24.67
N ASP A 241 4.84 -10.93 -24.25
CA ASP A 241 4.74 -11.70 -23.03
C ASP A 241 4.62 -10.78 -21.79
N MET A 242 3.69 -11.12 -20.89
CA MET A 242 3.41 -10.30 -19.71
C MET A 242 4.63 -10.21 -18.77
N LYS A 243 5.45 -11.25 -18.68
CA LYS A 243 6.69 -11.25 -17.88
C LYS A 243 7.69 -10.25 -18.45
N GLU A 244 7.82 -10.16 -19.77
CA GLU A 244 8.70 -9.17 -20.40
C GLU A 244 8.25 -7.74 -20.07
N VAL A 245 6.96 -7.44 -20.24
CA VAL A 245 6.39 -6.12 -19.93
C VAL A 245 6.55 -5.78 -18.44
N LEU A 246 6.20 -6.70 -17.55
CA LEU A 246 6.31 -6.51 -16.11
C LEU A 246 7.78 -6.40 -15.65
N SER A 247 8.71 -7.11 -16.29
CA SER A 247 10.14 -7.01 -15.96
C SER A 247 10.72 -5.62 -16.22
N ALA A 248 10.16 -4.87 -17.18
CA ALA A 248 10.50 -3.47 -17.41
C ALA A 248 9.78 -2.53 -16.43
N PHE A 249 8.53 -2.82 -16.07
CA PHE A 249 7.73 -1.94 -15.20
C PHE A 249 8.19 -2.00 -13.74
N ILE A 250 8.46 -3.20 -13.20
CA ILE A 250 8.77 -3.41 -11.78
C ILE A 250 9.93 -2.51 -11.31
N PRO A 251 11.08 -2.44 -11.99
CA PRO A 251 12.18 -1.56 -11.60
C PRO A 251 11.81 -0.07 -11.68
N ALA A 252 11.10 0.34 -12.74
CA ALA A 252 10.66 1.72 -12.93
C ALA A 252 9.72 2.17 -11.80
N LEU A 253 8.72 1.35 -11.46
CA LEU A 253 7.78 1.58 -10.35
C LEU A 253 8.49 1.67 -9.01
N ALA A 254 9.41 0.73 -8.74
CA ALA A 254 10.14 0.70 -7.47
C ALA A 254 10.99 1.96 -7.28
N LEU A 255 11.77 2.35 -8.30
CA LEU A 255 12.58 3.57 -8.26
C LEU A 255 11.71 4.83 -8.23
N GLY A 256 10.66 4.88 -9.06
CA GLY A 256 9.72 6.01 -9.09
C GLY A 256 9.10 6.29 -7.73
N ASN A 257 8.66 5.25 -7.02
CA ASN A 257 8.13 5.37 -5.66
C ASN A 257 9.17 5.90 -4.67
N VAL A 258 10.43 5.44 -4.76
CA VAL A 258 11.52 5.95 -3.92
C VAL A 258 11.75 7.45 -4.16
N PHE A 259 11.83 7.88 -5.41
CA PHE A 259 12.00 9.30 -5.74
C PHE A 259 10.78 10.14 -5.36
N ALA A 260 9.56 9.59 -5.46
CA ALA A 260 8.35 10.28 -5.02
C ALA A 260 8.36 10.53 -3.51
N ILE A 261 8.76 9.55 -2.69
CA ILE A 261 8.85 9.71 -1.23
C ILE A 261 9.90 10.76 -0.86
N ILE A 262 11.10 10.68 -1.47
CA ILE A 262 12.17 11.66 -1.23
C ILE A 262 11.71 13.06 -1.70
N GLY A 263 11.10 13.15 -2.87
CA GLY A 263 10.57 14.39 -3.44
C GLY A 263 9.51 15.03 -2.55
N ALA A 264 8.61 14.24 -1.97
CA ALA A 264 7.60 14.72 -1.02
C ALA A 264 8.24 15.34 0.23
N GLY A 265 9.25 14.68 0.82
CA GLY A 265 9.99 15.23 1.97
C GLY A 265 10.74 16.52 1.65
N LEU A 266 11.33 16.62 0.45
CA LEU A 266 11.99 17.84 -0.01
C LEU A 266 11.00 18.99 -0.26
N LEU A 267 9.83 18.69 -0.84
CA LEU A 267 8.78 19.67 -1.10
C LEU A 267 8.14 20.20 0.19
N ASP A 268 7.90 19.33 1.17
CA ASP A 268 7.40 19.73 2.50
C ASP A 268 8.33 20.77 3.14
N ARG A 269 9.64 20.47 3.14
CA ARG A 269 10.66 21.40 3.65
C ARG A 269 10.73 22.70 2.86
N LEU A 270 10.58 22.64 1.54
CA LEU A 270 10.53 23.84 0.69
C LEU A 270 9.33 24.71 1.08
N GLY A 271 8.17 24.08 1.34
CA GLY A 271 6.97 24.76 1.82
C GLY A 271 7.13 25.40 3.19
N GLN A 272 7.83 24.74 4.13
CA GLN A 272 8.15 25.33 5.44
C GLN A 272 9.10 26.53 5.32
N LYS A 273 10.07 26.48 4.40
CA LYS A 273 11.00 27.58 4.16
C LYS A 273 10.36 28.76 3.41
N PHE A 274 9.43 28.47 2.50
CA PHE A 274 8.70 29.47 1.72
C PHE A 274 7.20 29.31 1.94
N PRO A 275 6.64 29.90 3.02
CA PRO A 275 5.23 29.77 3.38
C PRO A 275 4.24 30.23 2.29
N SER A 276 4.68 31.07 1.34
CA SER A 276 3.85 31.49 0.21
C SER A 276 3.49 30.35 -0.76
N LEU A 277 4.36 29.34 -0.87
CA LEU A 277 4.19 28.15 -1.71
C LEU A 277 3.44 27.02 -1.00
N SER A 278 3.32 27.09 0.33
CA SER A 278 2.64 26.08 1.13
C SER A 278 1.19 26.46 1.41
N GLY A 279 0.34 25.45 1.52
CA GLY A 279 -1.00 25.55 2.10
C GLY A 279 -1.09 24.93 3.50
N ASP A 280 0.03 24.49 4.06
CA ASP A 280 0.14 23.87 5.40
C ASP A 280 -0.88 22.74 5.64
N GLY A 281 -1.00 21.85 4.66
CA GLY A 281 -1.95 20.74 4.68
C GLY A 281 -3.30 21.05 4.02
N GLU A 282 -3.61 22.32 3.71
CA GLU A 282 -4.78 22.70 2.93
C GLU A 282 -4.47 22.88 1.45
N ILE A 283 -5.21 22.20 0.59
CA ILE A 283 -4.93 22.23 -0.87
C ILE A 283 -5.67 23.39 -1.57
N LEU A 284 -6.77 23.90 -0.99
CA LEU A 284 -7.58 24.95 -1.57
C LEU A 284 -7.45 26.25 -0.78
N LYS A 285 -6.79 27.26 -1.34
CA LYS A 285 -6.83 28.63 -0.83
C LYS A 285 -8.26 29.16 -1.02
N ASP A 286 -8.95 29.34 0.10
CA ASP A 286 -10.28 29.97 0.22
C ASP A 286 -11.45 29.15 -0.35
N SER A 287 -11.93 28.18 0.43
CA SER A 287 -13.20 27.51 0.14
C SER A 287 -14.42 28.35 0.53
N GLY A 288 -14.27 29.45 1.29
CA GLY A 288 -15.38 30.24 1.86
C GLY A 288 -16.33 29.43 2.76
N ILE A 289 -15.99 28.17 3.03
CA ILE A 289 -16.77 27.21 3.79
C ILE A 289 -15.89 26.89 5.00
N ARG A 290 -16.22 27.46 6.17
CA ARG A 290 -15.64 26.98 7.43
C ARG A 290 -15.84 25.47 7.46
N ASN A 291 -14.75 24.71 7.64
CA ASN A 291 -14.83 23.32 8.06
C ASN A 291 -15.59 23.32 9.39
N ILE A 292 -16.91 23.16 9.32
CA ILE A 292 -17.67 22.70 10.48
C ILE A 292 -17.23 21.25 10.59
N GLU A 293 -16.16 21.01 11.36
CA GLU A 293 -15.83 19.66 11.80
C GLU A 293 -17.11 19.14 12.46
N PRO A 294 -17.81 18.15 11.87
CA PRO A 294 -18.98 17.61 12.53
C PRO A 294 -18.50 17.06 13.88
N GLU A 295 -19.16 17.41 14.97
CA GLU A 295 -18.87 16.79 16.27
C GLU A 295 -19.12 15.28 16.15
N VAL A 296 -18.04 14.53 15.94
CA VAL A 296 -18.13 13.08 15.80
C VAL A 296 -18.31 12.51 17.18
N ASN A 297 -19.54 12.14 17.52
CA ASN A 297 -19.78 11.28 18.66
C ASN A 297 -19.24 9.88 18.30
N MET A 298 -18.01 9.60 18.73
CA MET A 298 -17.32 8.35 18.41
C MET A 298 -17.95 7.19 19.16
N ASN A 299 -18.98 6.61 18.55
CA ASN A 299 -19.58 5.37 19.00
C ASN A 299 -19.01 4.19 18.20
N ILE A 300 -18.81 3.03 18.84
CA ILE A 300 -18.31 1.81 18.18
C ILE A 300 -19.20 1.45 16.97
N TRP A 301 -20.51 1.69 17.08
CA TRP A 301 -21.45 1.47 15.98
C TRP A 301 -21.17 2.32 14.74
N ASN A 302 -20.70 3.57 14.90
CA ASN A 302 -20.33 4.41 13.77
C ASN A 302 -19.09 3.86 13.05
N LEU A 303 -18.15 3.26 13.79
CA LEU A 303 -17.00 2.55 13.21
C LEU A 303 -17.43 1.30 12.44
N VAL A 304 -18.37 0.52 12.98
CA VAL A 304 -18.92 -0.68 12.31
C VAL A 304 -19.66 -0.29 11.03
N ILE A 305 -20.46 0.78 11.04
CA ILE A 305 -21.14 1.27 9.85
C ILE A 305 -20.12 1.75 8.80
N GLY A 306 -19.12 2.52 9.20
CA GLY A 306 -18.05 2.96 8.29
C GLY A 306 -17.30 1.79 7.65
N LEU A 307 -17.01 0.75 8.44
CA LEU A 307 -16.41 -0.49 7.96
C LEU A 307 -17.32 -1.20 6.93
N ALA A 308 -18.60 -1.38 7.26
CA ALA A 308 -19.57 -2.03 6.39
C ALA A 308 -19.76 -1.30 5.06
N VAL A 309 -19.83 0.03 5.09
CA VAL A 309 -19.90 0.88 3.90
C VAL A 309 -18.65 0.71 3.04
N SER A 310 -17.46 0.76 3.64
CA SER A 310 -16.18 0.60 2.93
C SER A 310 -16.08 -0.74 2.22
N THR A 311 -16.46 -1.83 2.91
CA THR A 311 -16.47 -3.17 2.33
C THR A 311 -17.58 -3.35 1.29
N GLY A 312 -18.72 -2.67 1.48
CA GLY A 312 -19.82 -2.67 0.51
C GLY A 312 -19.41 -2.03 -0.81
N PHE A 313 -18.71 -0.90 -0.77
CA PHE A 313 -18.13 -0.28 -1.97
C PHE A 313 -17.07 -1.13 -2.65
N PHE A 314 -16.30 -1.91 -1.88
CA PHE A 314 -15.31 -2.82 -2.46
C PHE A 314 -15.95 -4.03 -3.17
N ALA A 315 -17.14 -4.46 -2.71
CA ALA A 315 -17.85 -5.60 -3.29
C ALA A 315 -18.67 -5.26 -4.55
N LEU A 316 -18.88 -3.96 -4.81
CA LEU A 316 -19.58 -3.44 -6.01
C LEU A 316 -18.58 -3.20 -7.14
#